data_AF-A0AAD7G7Z4-F1
#
_entry.id   AF-A0AAD7G7Z4-F1
#
_cell.length_a   1.000
_cell.length_b   1.000
_cell.length_c   1.000
_cell.angle_alpha   90.00
_cell.angle_beta   90.00
_cell.angle_gamma   90.00
#
_symmetry.space_group_name_H-M   'P 1'
#
loop_
_entity.id
_entity.type
_entity.pdbx_description
1 polymer ?
#
loop_
_entity_poly.entity_id
_entity_poly.type
_entity_poly.pdbx_seq_one_letter_code
_entity_poly.pdbx_strand_id
1 'polypeptide(L)'
;MPVSDQLPLVSKASVACALGVVYLCLVRSLRWSRYNAIHKKYSAKFQARTLTPEEAQEVVQLSGLYDMPKLSEYALSLALFSTYAIPTISKLLYDTKQLGAQEHVARRYSDTDILISTWIACPIAGRLVNAAPGSPADDPRASIALARTNWLHSKYKISNEDYLYTLGLFAFEPTRWAALHGWRPLSPLERYAAFIYWAEIGRKMNIKNIPSTAEEFAAWLLAYEKEYMVPAQTSHDVANLTMGELLFMVPDRFGLRSFLEGIVTSLLKDRVRIAMMQPEPPKYASYLVHGLFGLVAFTERYLLLPRWKPSASVQVDLPKMESQTAPRLYPTKWTSKPWYKPRGGGLLGSLSDRLLVLIGMHDDVPRPEYKCEGYRIHELGPLRFEQDGHDQVLNMAAALQGCPVPDAWKAGKTA
;
A
#
# COMPACT_ATOMS: atom_id res chain seq x y z
N MET A 1 -45.29 -59.44 8.69
CA MET A 1 -44.10 -58.82 9.30
C MET A 1 -43.90 -57.47 8.64
N PRO A 2 -44.01 -56.32 9.32
CA PRO A 2 -43.54 -55.07 8.76
C PRO A 2 -42.06 -54.91 9.10
N VAL A 3 -41.21 -54.87 8.06
CA VAL A 3 -39.83 -54.42 8.18
C VAL A 3 -39.89 -52.91 8.38
N SER A 4 -39.56 -52.47 9.58
CA SER A 4 -39.40 -51.06 9.92
C SER A 4 -38.11 -50.54 9.29
N ASP A 5 -38.22 -49.88 8.14
CA ASP A 5 -37.15 -49.07 7.54
C ASP A 5 -36.81 -47.87 8.45
N GLN A 6 -36.01 -48.10 9.48
CA GLN A 6 -35.34 -47.01 10.19
C GLN A 6 -34.02 -46.72 9.50
N LEU A 7 -34.05 -45.77 8.56
CA LEU A 7 -32.84 -45.09 8.09
C LEU A 7 -32.07 -44.57 9.33
N PRO A 8 -30.75 -44.81 9.42
CA PRO A 8 -29.98 -44.35 10.57
C PRO A 8 -30.07 -42.83 10.65
N LEU A 9 -30.64 -42.33 11.76
CA LEU A 9 -30.70 -40.91 12.08
C LEU A 9 -29.28 -40.36 12.15
N VAL A 10 -28.84 -39.72 11.06
CA VAL A 10 -27.57 -38.98 11.03
C VAL A 10 -27.65 -37.92 12.12
N SER A 11 -26.79 -38.02 13.12
CA SER A 11 -26.82 -37.09 14.25
C SER A 11 -26.54 -35.66 13.76
N LYS A 12 -27.17 -34.66 14.40
CA LYS A 12 -26.90 -33.23 14.10
C LYS A 12 -25.39 -32.90 14.18
N ALA A 13 -24.67 -33.57 15.08
CA ALA A 13 -23.22 -33.45 15.22
C ALA A 13 -22.49 -33.98 13.98
N SER A 14 -22.87 -35.15 13.45
CA SER A 14 -22.31 -35.73 12.22
C SER A 14 -22.53 -34.81 11.01
N VAL A 15 -23.71 -34.21 10.88
CA VAL A 15 -24.00 -33.23 9.81
C VAL A 15 -23.13 -31.98 9.97
N ALA A 16 -23.03 -31.42 11.18
CA ALA A 16 -22.21 -30.24 11.45
C ALA A 16 -20.71 -30.49 11.16
N CYS A 17 -20.18 -31.65 11.56
CA CYS A 17 -18.81 -32.06 11.24
C CYS A 17 -18.58 -32.18 9.72
N ALA A 18 -19.51 -32.82 9.00
CA ALA A 18 -19.41 -32.95 7.55
C ALA A 18 -19.41 -31.57 6.85
N LEU A 19 -20.31 -30.66 7.25
CA LEU A 19 -20.34 -29.28 6.74
C LEU A 19 -19.04 -28.52 7.05
N GLY A 20 -18.49 -28.70 8.25
CA GLY A 20 -17.20 -28.13 8.64
C GLY A 20 -16.06 -28.61 7.73
N VAL A 21 -15.96 -29.92 7.47
CA VAL A 21 -14.95 -30.48 6.56
C VAL A 21 -15.12 -29.94 5.14
N VAL A 22 -16.35 -29.92 4.62
CA VAL A 22 -16.65 -29.37 3.29
C VAL A 22 -16.24 -27.90 3.20
N TYR A 23 -16.56 -27.10 4.22
CA TYR A 23 -16.16 -25.70 4.29
C TYR A 23 -14.64 -25.53 4.28
N LEU A 24 -13.91 -26.29 5.09
CA LEU A 24 -12.44 -26.21 5.15
C LEU A 24 -11.79 -26.65 3.82
N CYS A 25 -12.33 -27.67 3.15
CA CYS A 25 -11.91 -28.07 1.81
C CYS A 25 -12.16 -26.97 0.78
N LEU A 26 -13.32 -26.31 0.84
CA LEU A 26 -13.66 -25.17 -0.02
C LEU A 26 -12.69 -23.99 0.21
N VAL A 27 -12.46 -23.61 1.48
CA VAL A 27 -11.49 -22.58 1.86
C VAL A 27 -10.11 -22.92 1.29
N ARG A 28 -9.61 -24.13 1.54
CA ARG A 28 -8.29 -24.57 1.08
C ARG A 28 -8.15 -24.56 -0.44
N SER A 29 -9.21 -24.90 -1.17
CA SER A 29 -9.20 -24.96 -2.64
C SER A 29 -9.23 -23.56 -3.24
N LEU A 30 -10.17 -22.71 -2.80
CA LEU A 30 -10.31 -21.35 -3.30
C LEU A 30 -9.10 -20.49 -2.92
N ARG A 31 -8.55 -20.64 -1.71
CA ARG A 31 -7.40 -19.87 -1.21
C ARG A 31 -6.19 -19.96 -2.13
N TRP A 32 -5.97 -21.12 -2.75
CA TRP A 32 -4.80 -21.37 -3.62
C TRP A 32 -5.13 -21.29 -5.11
N SER A 33 -6.40 -21.08 -5.48
CA SER A 33 -6.83 -21.05 -6.87
C SER A 33 -6.11 -19.98 -7.69
N ARG A 34 -6.10 -18.72 -7.21
CA ARG A 34 -5.40 -17.62 -7.90
C ARG A 34 -3.89 -17.80 -7.92
N TYR A 35 -3.31 -18.25 -6.80
CA TYR A 35 -1.89 -18.58 -6.72
C TYR A 35 -1.50 -19.60 -7.79
N ASN A 36 -2.23 -20.71 -7.88
CA ASN A 36 -1.96 -21.76 -8.87
C ASN A 36 -2.15 -21.26 -10.30
N ALA A 37 -3.16 -20.42 -10.56
CA ALA A 37 -3.39 -19.83 -11.88
C ALA A 37 -2.22 -18.94 -12.32
N ILE A 38 -1.75 -18.04 -11.45
CA ILE A 38 -0.59 -17.16 -11.70
C ILE A 38 0.68 -17.98 -11.93
N HIS A 39 0.93 -19.00 -11.09
CA HIS A 39 2.13 -19.83 -11.24
C HIS A 39 2.08 -20.69 -12.50
N LYS A 40 0.91 -21.22 -12.87
CA LYS A 40 0.74 -21.94 -14.14
C LYS A 40 1.00 -21.03 -15.33
N LYS A 41 0.52 -19.77 -15.29
CA LYS A 41 0.69 -18.78 -16.36
C LYS A 41 2.15 -18.35 -16.55
N TYR A 42 2.87 -18.13 -15.44
CA TYR A 42 4.18 -17.46 -15.47
C TYR A 42 5.40 -18.33 -15.12
N SER A 43 5.22 -19.60 -14.73
CA SER A 43 6.34 -20.48 -14.37
C SER A 43 7.39 -20.62 -15.49
N ALA A 44 6.97 -20.82 -16.75
CA ALA A 44 7.91 -20.94 -17.87
C ALA A 44 8.73 -19.65 -18.08
N LYS A 45 8.09 -18.48 -18.00
CA LYS A 45 8.75 -17.17 -18.11
C LYS A 45 9.67 -16.88 -16.93
N PHE A 46 9.30 -17.32 -15.73
CA PHE A 46 10.15 -17.24 -14.55
C PHE A 46 11.44 -18.04 -14.73
N GLN A 47 11.34 -19.29 -15.20
CA GLN A 47 12.51 -20.13 -15.45
C GLN A 47 13.42 -19.55 -16.54
N ALA A 48 12.82 -18.99 -17.59
CA ALA A 48 13.55 -18.32 -18.67
C ALA A 48 14.07 -16.91 -18.31
N ARG A 49 13.67 -16.34 -17.16
CA ARG A 49 13.97 -14.96 -16.74
C ARG A 49 13.51 -13.91 -17.76
N THR A 50 12.31 -14.09 -18.33
CA THR A 50 11.73 -13.26 -19.41
C THR A 50 10.45 -12.52 -19.03
N LEU A 51 10.15 -12.37 -17.73
CA LEU A 51 8.99 -11.59 -17.30
C LEU A 51 9.14 -10.11 -17.69
N THR A 52 8.11 -9.55 -18.32
CA THR A 52 8.03 -8.09 -18.52
C THR A 52 7.57 -7.40 -17.24
N PRO A 53 7.78 -6.08 -17.09
CA PRO A 53 7.28 -5.33 -15.94
C PRO A 53 5.75 -5.40 -15.74
N GLU A 54 4.98 -5.48 -16.82
CA GLU A 54 3.52 -5.60 -16.78
C GLU A 54 3.09 -6.98 -16.27
N GLU A 55 3.78 -8.04 -16.70
CA GLU A 55 3.54 -9.39 -16.19
C GLU A 55 3.98 -9.52 -14.73
N ALA A 56 5.10 -8.89 -14.38
CA ALA A 56 5.56 -8.77 -13.01
C ALA A 56 4.54 -8.02 -12.13
N GLN A 57 3.91 -6.96 -12.64
CA GLN A 57 2.84 -6.25 -11.95
C GLN A 57 1.66 -7.18 -11.64
N GLU A 58 1.19 -7.98 -12.60
CA GLU A 58 0.10 -8.94 -12.39
C GLU A 58 0.44 -9.95 -11.28
N VAL A 59 1.68 -10.44 -11.25
CA VAL A 59 2.16 -11.33 -10.19
C VAL A 59 2.19 -10.62 -8.82
N VAL A 60 2.70 -9.38 -8.75
CA VAL A 60 2.77 -8.58 -7.51
C VAL A 60 1.38 -8.27 -6.96
N GLN A 61 0.40 -8.01 -7.83
CA GLN A 61 -0.99 -7.73 -7.46
C GLN A 61 -1.66 -8.91 -6.75
N LEU A 62 -1.23 -10.16 -6.99
CA LEU A 62 -1.75 -11.32 -6.25
C LEU A 62 -1.53 -11.14 -4.74
N SER A 63 -0.27 -10.93 -4.33
CA SER A 63 0.07 -10.74 -2.92
C SER A 63 -0.44 -9.40 -2.38
N GLY A 64 -0.33 -8.33 -3.20
CA GLY A 64 -0.60 -6.96 -2.78
C GLY A 64 -2.07 -6.58 -2.70
N LEU A 65 -2.95 -7.19 -3.52
CA LEU A 65 -4.36 -6.82 -3.60
C LEU A 65 -5.32 -7.92 -3.11
N TYR A 66 -4.93 -9.21 -3.17
CA TYR A 66 -5.82 -10.32 -2.86
C TYR A 66 -5.42 -11.06 -1.58
N ASP A 67 -4.18 -11.55 -1.53
CA ASP A 67 -3.78 -12.50 -0.49
C ASP A 67 -3.58 -11.80 0.85
N MET A 68 -2.73 -10.77 0.89
CA MET A 68 -2.30 -10.11 2.13
C MET A 68 -2.19 -8.57 1.96
N PRO A 69 -3.25 -7.88 1.48
CA PRO A 69 -3.21 -6.44 1.20
C PRO A 69 -2.91 -5.61 2.46
N LYS A 70 -3.56 -5.94 3.59
CA LYS A 70 -3.31 -5.23 4.86
C LYS A 70 -1.93 -5.50 5.44
N LEU A 71 -1.40 -6.71 5.26
CA LEU A 71 -0.04 -7.01 5.69
C LEU A 71 0.98 -6.21 4.87
N SER A 72 0.78 -6.11 3.55
CA SER A 72 1.64 -5.30 2.67
C SER A 72 1.56 -3.82 3.04
N GLU A 73 0.36 -3.31 3.34
CA GLU A 73 0.13 -1.94 3.83
C GLU A 73 0.89 -1.68 5.14
N TYR A 74 0.79 -2.56 6.14
CA TYR A 74 1.54 -2.44 7.39
C TYR A 74 3.06 -2.57 7.21
N ALA A 75 3.50 -3.47 6.34
CA ALA A 75 4.91 -3.64 6.02
C ALA A 75 5.51 -2.34 5.46
N LEU A 76 4.82 -1.69 4.53
CA LEU A 76 5.27 -0.42 3.95
C LEU A 76 5.16 0.74 4.93
N SER A 77 4.08 0.82 5.72
CA SER A 77 3.93 1.84 6.76
C SER A 77 5.05 1.77 7.80
N LEU A 78 5.47 0.55 8.19
CA LEU A 78 6.61 0.37 9.10
C LEU A 78 7.96 0.53 8.40
N ALA A 79 8.05 0.23 7.11
CA ALA A 79 9.24 0.53 6.32
C ALA A 79 9.56 2.03 6.29
N LEU A 80 8.56 2.92 6.37
CA LEU A 80 8.78 4.36 6.48
C LEU A 80 9.69 4.73 7.66
N PHE A 81 9.57 4.06 8.81
CA PHE A 81 10.48 4.29 9.94
C PHE A 81 11.94 4.00 9.59
N SER A 82 12.19 3.06 8.68
CA SER A 82 13.55 2.77 8.18
C SER A 82 14.12 3.93 7.37
N THR A 83 13.27 4.78 6.77
CA THR A 83 13.71 6.03 6.12
C THR A 83 13.99 7.13 7.15
N TYR A 84 13.23 7.19 8.25
CA TYR A 84 13.48 8.13 9.33
C TYR A 84 14.80 7.84 10.05
N ALA A 85 15.24 6.59 10.05
CA ALA A 85 16.51 6.18 10.61
C ALA A 85 17.75 6.61 9.79
N ILE A 86 17.58 7.24 8.63
CA ILE A 86 18.66 7.80 7.82
C ILE A 86 18.73 9.33 8.03
N PRO A 87 19.84 9.91 8.54
CA PRO A 87 19.91 11.33 8.88
C PRO A 87 19.61 12.30 7.73
N THR A 88 20.05 12.00 6.50
CA THR A 88 19.79 12.84 5.33
C THR A 88 18.29 12.91 5.01
N ILE A 89 17.61 11.77 5.08
CA ILE A 89 16.17 11.67 4.84
C ILE A 89 15.38 12.29 6.00
N SER A 90 15.73 11.99 7.25
CA SER A 90 15.01 12.50 8.42
C SER A 90 15.10 14.02 8.54
N LYS A 91 16.28 14.59 8.25
CA LYS A 91 16.45 16.04 8.17
C LYS A 91 15.54 16.65 7.11
N LEU A 92 15.51 16.09 5.89
CA LEU A 92 14.64 16.58 4.84
C LEU A 92 13.16 16.55 5.26
N LEU A 93 12.70 15.42 5.82
CA LEU A 93 11.33 15.26 6.30
C LEU A 93 10.97 16.28 7.39
N TYR A 94 11.87 16.47 8.36
CA TYR A 94 11.72 17.45 9.44
C TYR A 94 11.65 18.89 8.91
N ASP A 95 12.47 19.22 7.92
CA ASP A 95 12.55 20.56 7.32
C ASP A 95 11.32 20.88 6.45
N THR A 96 10.67 19.87 5.86
CA THR A 96 9.45 20.09 5.05
C THR A 96 8.26 20.62 5.87
N LYS A 97 8.29 20.44 7.20
CA LYS A 97 7.18 20.71 8.15
C LYS A 97 5.87 19.99 7.84
N GLN A 98 5.84 19.10 6.84
CA GLN A 98 4.66 18.30 6.50
C GLN A 98 4.35 17.22 7.56
N LEU A 99 5.32 16.94 8.44
CA LEU A 99 5.14 16.06 9.60
C LEU A 99 4.89 16.82 10.91
N GLY A 100 4.91 18.16 10.88
CA GLY A 100 4.88 19.00 12.10
C GLY A 100 3.48 19.36 12.59
N ALA A 101 2.44 19.15 11.78
CA ALA A 101 1.05 19.38 12.15
C ALA A 101 0.16 18.21 11.71
N GLN A 102 -0.73 17.77 12.60
CA GLN A 102 -1.57 16.58 12.40
C GLN A 102 -2.40 16.63 11.11
N GLU A 103 -2.91 17.81 10.75
CA GLU A 103 -3.67 17.99 9.51
C GLU A 103 -2.81 17.72 8.26
N HIS A 104 -1.57 18.19 8.25
CA HIS A 104 -0.65 17.97 7.14
C HIS A 104 -0.24 16.50 7.04
N VAL A 105 -0.07 15.83 8.18
CA VAL A 105 0.27 14.40 8.27
C VAL A 105 -0.85 13.55 7.68
N ALA A 106 -2.10 13.73 8.12
CA ALA A 106 -3.24 12.94 7.66
C ALA A 106 -3.47 13.06 6.13
N ARG A 107 -3.38 14.28 5.59
CA ARG A 107 -3.46 14.49 4.14
C ARG A 107 -2.27 13.84 3.43
N ARG A 108 -1.04 14.06 3.92
CA ARG A 108 0.16 13.47 3.33
C ARG A 108 0.07 11.95 3.26
N TYR A 109 -0.44 11.30 4.30
CA TYR A 109 -0.67 9.85 4.29
C TYR A 109 -1.71 9.45 3.26
N SER A 110 -2.86 10.12 3.22
CA SER A 110 -3.91 9.87 2.21
C SER A 110 -3.37 10.03 0.78
N ASP A 111 -2.67 11.13 0.49
CA ASP A 111 -2.11 11.42 -0.83
C ASP A 111 -1.06 10.39 -1.24
N THR A 112 -0.18 10.02 -0.30
CA THR A 112 0.88 9.02 -0.54
C THR A 112 0.30 7.64 -0.81
N ASP A 113 -0.69 7.21 -0.02
CA ASP A 113 -1.38 5.93 -0.21
C ASP A 113 -2.14 5.90 -1.54
N ILE A 114 -2.84 6.98 -1.91
CA ILE A 114 -3.53 7.09 -3.20
C ILE A 114 -2.52 6.99 -4.35
N LEU A 115 -1.43 7.76 -4.31
CA LEU A 115 -0.41 7.75 -5.35
C LEU A 115 0.20 6.35 -5.51
N ILE A 116 0.67 5.74 -4.42
CA ILE A 116 1.27 4.39 -4.41
C ILE A 116 0.27 3.34 -4.89
N SER A 117 -0.93 3.32 -4.31
CA SER A 117 -1.98 2.39 -4.70
C SER A 117 -2.36 2.55 -6.17
N THR A 118 -2.28 3.76 -6.73
CA THR A 118 -2.57 4.01 -8.15
C THR A 118 -1.61 3.28 -9.08
N TRP A 119 -0.28 3.44 -8.92
CA TRP A 119 0.65 2.76 -9.82
C TRP A 119 0.80 1.27 -9.54
N ILE A 120 0.40 0.78 -8.36
CA ILE A 120 0.30 -0.65 -8.05
C ILE A 120 -0.94 -1.27 -8.71
N ALA A 121 -2.11 -0.65 -8.57
CA ALA A 121 -3.39 -1.21 -9.00
C ALA A 121 -3.72 -0.96 -10.48
N CYS A 122 -3.28 0.17 -11.04
CA CYS A 122 -3.56 0.53 -12.44
C CYS A 122 -2.41 0.09 -13.36
N PRO A 123 -2.65 -0.17 -14.66
CA PRO A 123 -1.62 -0.64 -15.58
C PRO A 123 -0.40 0.29 -15.67
N ILE A 124 0.80 -0.21 -15.34
CA ILE A 124 2.04 0.59 -15.32
C ILE A 124 2.48 1.12 -16.71
N ALA A 125 2.09 0.41 -17.77
CA ALA A 125 2.34 0.80 -19.16
C ALA A 125 1.26 1.74 -19.73
N GLY A 126 0.15 1.92 -19.01
CA GLY A 126 -1.01 2.70 -19.44
C GLY A 126 -1.78 2.16 -20.63
N ARG A 127 -1.47 0.96 -21.14
CA ARG A 127 -2.16 0.31 -22.25
C ARG A 127 -2.51 -1.15 -21.93
N LEU A 128 -3.55 -1.65 -22.58
CA LEU A 128 -3.83 -3.08 -22.66
C LEU A 128 -2.86 -3.74 -23.66
N VAL A 129 -2.56 -5.01 -23.41
CA VAL A 129 -1.78 -5.86 -24.33
C VAL A 129 -2.54 -5.89 -25.66
N ASN A 130 -1.98 -5.29 -26.72
CA ASN A 130 -2.50 -5.14 -28.11
C ASN A 130 -2.99 -3.75 -28.57
N ALA A 131 -2.70 -2.66 -27.85
CA ALA A 131 -2.99 -1.30 -28.35
C ALA A 131 -2.10 -0.90 -29.55
N ALA A 132 -2.67 -0.16 -30.52
CA ALA A 132 -1.94 0.32 -31.69
C ALA A 132 -0.83 1.33 -31.33
N PRO A 133 0.32 1.33 -32.03
CA PRO A 133 1.35 2.35 -31.81
C PRO A 133 0.81 3.77 -32.04
N GLY A 134 1.07 4.69 -31.12
CA GLY A 134 0.65 6.09 -31.23
C GLY A 134 -0.77 6.39 -30.73
N SER A 135 -1.57 5.39 -30.35
CA SER A 135 -2.86 5.64 -29.69
C SER A 135 -2.66 6.23 -28.29
N PRO A 136 -3.61 7.05 -27.78
CA PRO A 136 -3.61 7.45 -26.38
C PRO A 136 -3.61 6.24 -25.43
N ALA A 137 -3.15 6.45 -24.19
CA ALA A 137 -3.22 5.43 -23.15
C ALA A 137 -4.67 5.02 -22.85
N ASP A 138 -4.92 3.73 -22.66
CA ASP A 138 -6.22 3.21 -22.19
C ASP A 138 -6.46 3.63 -20.73
N ASP A 139 -5.40 3.59 -19.91
CA ASP A 139 -5.45 3.99 -18.50
C ASP A 139 -4.18 4.75 -18.09
N PRO A 140 -4.17 6.10 -18.12
CA PRO A 140 -2.98 6.88 -17.82
C PRO A 140 -2.71 7.02 -16.31
N ARG A 141 -3.54 6.46 -15.43
CA ARG A 141 -3.52 6.78 -13.99
C ARG A 141 -2.19 6.49 -13.32
N ALA A 142 -1.60 5.32 -13.59
CA ALA A 142 -0.30 4.95 -13.03
C ALA A 142 0.81 5.94 -13.43
N SER A 143 0.85 6.31 -14.71
CA SER A 143 1.82 7.27 -15.25
C SER A 143 1.64 8.68 -14.69
N ILE A 144 0.40 9.14 -14.53
CA ILE A 144 0.11 10.44 -13.89
C ILE A 144 0.54 10.44 -12.43
N ALA A 145 0.29 9.35 -11.69
CA ALA A 145 0.70 9.24 -10.29
C ALA A 145 2.23 9.22 -10.12
N LEU A 146 2.95 8.47 -10.97
CA LEU A 146 4.41 8.47 -10.99
C LEU A 146 4.97 9.84 -11.39
N ALA A 147 4.42 10.46 -12.42
CA ALA A 147 4.83 11.79 -12.86
C ALA A 147 4.59 12.85 -11.77
N ARG A 148 3.45 12.79 -11.08
CA ARG A 148 3.14 13.70 -9.97
C ARG A 148 4.14 13.52 -8.82
N THR A 149 4.49 12.28 -8.51
CA THR A 149 5.49 11.96 -7.49
C THR A 149 6.87 12.49 -7.88
N ASN A 150 7.31 12.24 -9.11
CA ASN A 150 8.58 12.77 -9.63
C ASN A 150 8.62 14.31 -9.59
N TRP A 151 7.53 14.96 -9.99
CA TRP A 151 7.44 16.42 -9.97
C TRP A 151 7.49 16.98 -8.53
N LEU A 152 6.77 16.36 -7.59
CA LEU A 152 6.81 16.76 -6.18
C LEU A 152 8.20 16.55 -5.58
N HIS A 153 8.83 15.42 -5.87
CA HIS A 153 10.17 15.11 -5.39
C HIS A 153 11.24 16.02 -6.00
N SER A 154 11.05 16.52 -7.24
CA SER A 154 11.97 17.47 -7.88
C SER A 154 12.09 18.82 -7.14
N LYS A 155 11.15 19.13 -6.24
CA LYS A 155 11.19 20.34 -5.40
C LYS A 155 12.17 20.25 -4.23
N TYR A 156 12.79 19.08 -4.04
CA TYR A 156 13.69 18.80 -2.93
C TYR A 156 15.01 18.22 -3.45
N LYS A 157 16.08 18.44 -2.70
CA LYS A 157 17.40 17.87 -2.98
C LYS A 157 17.49 16.49 -2.31
N ILE A 158 17.11 15.45 -3.03
CA ILE A 158 17.18 14.05 -2.59
C ILE A 158 18.33 13.38 -3.35
N SER A 159 19.24 12.71 -2.65
CA SER A 159 20.35 11.97 -3.27
C SER A 159 19.83 10.75 -4.03
N ASN A 160 20.61 10.25 -4.99
CA ASN A 160 20.23 9.02 -5.70
C ASN A 160 20.19 7.82 -4.75
N GLU A 161 21.10 7.79 -3.78
CA GLU A 161 21.23 6.73 -2.79
C GLU A 161 20.02 6.70 -1.85
N ASP A 162 19.51 7.86 -1.42
CA ASP A 162 18.31 7.93 -0.57
C ASP A 162 17.06 7.46 -1.36
N TYR A 163 16.98 7.79 -2.65
CA TYR A 163 15.95 7.24 -3.53
C TYR A 163 16.08 5.71 -3.68
N LEU A 164 17.28 5.22 -3.96
CA LEU A 164 17.54 3.80 -4.19
C LEU A 164 17.28 2.98 -2.92
N TYR A 165 17.63 3.51 -1.75
CA TYR A 165 17.31 2.92 -0.46
C TYR A 165 15.81 2.84 -0.23
N THR A 166 15.09 3.95 -0.45
CA THR A 166 13.63 3.98 -0.30
C THR A 166 12.95 3.01 -1.27
N LEU A 167 13.42 2.93 -2.52
CA LEU A 167 12.92 1.96 -3.51
C LEU A 167 13.11 0.51 -3.05
N GLY A 168 14.27 0.21 -2.44
CA GLY A 168 14.56 -1.12 -1.91
C GLY A 168 13.58 -1.52 -0.80
N LEU A 169 13.19 -0.60 0.06
CA LEU A 169 12.19 -0.87 1.10
C LEU A 169 10.85 -1.33 0.48
N PHE A 170 10.41 -0.70 -0.61
CA PHE A 170 9.22 -1.13 -1.34
C PHE A 170 9.36 -2.54 -1.95
N ALA A 171 10.54 -2.87 -2.48
CA ALA A 171 10.80 -4.17 -3.11
C ALA A 171 10.88 -5.33 -2.10
N PHE A 172 11.47 -5.10 -0.92
CA PHE A 172 11.87 -6.18 -0.03
C PHE A 172 11.07 -6.26 1.28
N GLU A 173 10.56 -5.16 1.84
CA GLU A 173 9.85 -5.23 3.12
C GLU A 173 8.53 -6.01 3.05
N PRO A 174 7.67 -5.85 2.03
CA PRO A 174 6.47 -6.69 1.90
C PRO A 174 6.80 -8.18 1.80
N THR A 175 7.88 -8.51 1.08
CA THR A 175 8.37 -9.89 0.95
C THR A 175 8.83 -10.45 2.30
N ARG A 176 9.59 -9.68 3.07
CA ARG A 176 10.05 -10.06 4.42
C ARG A 176 8.89 -10.25 5.37
N TRP A 177 7.93 -9.32 5.36
CA TRP A 177 6.73 -9.38 6.20
C TRP A 177 5.83 -10.57 5.86
N ALA A 178 5.64 -10.88 4.58
CA ALA A 178 4.91 -12.07 4.17
C ALA A 178 5.55 -13.35 4.72
N ALA A 179 6.88 -13.44 4.76
CA ALA A 179 7.58 -14.59 5.31
C ALA A 179 7.46 -14.70 6.85
N LEU A 180 7.44 -13.57 7.56
CA LEU A 180 7.40 -13.55 9.03
C LEU A 180 5.98 -13.60 9.62
N HIS A 181 5.02 -12.97 8.94
CA HIS A 181 3.70 -12.65 9.50
C HIS A 181 2.55 -12.98 8.55
N GLY A 182 2.85 -13.34 7.30
CA GLY A 182 1.85 -13.69 6.31
C GLY A 182 1.31 -15.10 6.52
N TRP A 183 0.11 -15.34 5.98
CA TRP A 183 -0.44 -16.69 5.93
C TRP A 183 0.37 -17.62 5.00
N ARG A 184 1.19 -17.04 4.10
CA ARG A 184 2.23 -17.73 3.34
C ARG A 184 3.41 -16.79 3.02
N PRO A 185 4.63 -17.32 2.85
CA PRO A 185 5.70 -16.58 2.19
C PRO A 185 5.39 -16.38 0.70
N LEU A 186 6.01 -15.35 0.10
CA LEU A 186 6.02 -15.18 -1.35
C LEU A 186 6.92 -16.24 -2.01
N SER A 187 6.48 -16.79 -3.14
CA SER A 187 7.23 -17.79 -3.90
C SER A 187 8.47 -17.16 -4.58
N PRO A 188 9.42 -17.98 -5.08
CA PRO A 188 10.54 -17.47 -5.88
C PRO A 188 10.09 -16.63 -7.10
N LEU A 189 9.00 -17.02 -7.76
CA LEU A 189 8.42 -16.28 -8.87
C LEU A 189 7.91 -14.91 -8.40
N GLU A 190 7.18 -14.86 -7.29
CA GLU A 190 6.62 -13.61 -6.77
C GLU A 190 7.71 -12.64 -6.30
N ARG A 191 8.77 -13.14 -5.66
CA ARG A 191 9.92 -12.31 -5.25
C ARG A 191 10.68 -11.75 -6.45
N TYR A 192 10.87 -12.56 -7.49
CA TYR A 192 11.49 -12.12 -8.73
C TYR A 192 10.62 -11.09 -9.46
N ALA A 193 9.31 -11.31 -9.54
CA ALA A 193 8.36 -10.34 -10.09
C ALA A 193 8.37 -9.02 -9.29
N ALA A 194 8.39 -9.07 -7.96
CA ALA A 194 8.50 -7.87 -7.13
C ALA A 194 9.77 -7.07 -7.47
N PHE A 195 10.92 -7.73 -7.62
CA PHE A 195 12.15 -7.08 -8.04
C PHE A 195 12.03 -6.43 -9.42
N ILE A 196 11.54 -7.16 -10.43
CA ILE A 196 11.39 -6.61 -11.80
C ILE A 196 10.45 -5.41 -11.81
N TYR A 197 9.30 -5.51 -11.15
CA TYR A 197 8.30 -4.45 -11.07
C TYR A 197 8.85 -3.20 -10.37
N TRP A 198 9.46 -3.35 -9.20
CA TRP A 198 10.01 -2.19 -8.47
C TRP A 198 11.25 -1.61 -9.14
N ALA A 199 12.09 -2.41 -9.80
CA ALA A 199 13.17 -1.88 -10.63
C ALA A 199 12.61 -1.01 -11.77
N GLU A 200 11.49 -1.40 -12.39
CA GLU A 200 10.82 -0.58 -13.41
C GLU A 200 10.24 0.72 -12.85
N ILE A 201 9.59 0.67 -11.69
CA ILE A 201 9.16 1.88 -10.98
C ILE A 201 10.36 2.79 -10.72
N GLY A 202 11.48 2.24 -10.25
CA GLY A 202 12.71 3.01 -10.02
C GLY A 202 13.24 3.69 -11.28
N ARG A 203 13.24 2.99 -12.42
CA ARG A 203 13.63 3.58 -13.72
C ARG A 203 12.68 4.71 -14.13
N LYS A 204 11.37 4.52 -13.98
CA LYS A 204 10.34 5.56 -14.23
C LYS A 204 10.46 6.74 -13.25
N MET A 205 11.05 6.53 -12.08
CA MET A 205 11.40 7.59 -11.13
C MET A 205 12.79 8.20 -11.36
N ASN A 206 13.46 7.83 -12.47
CA ASN A 206 14.80 8.29 -12.83
C ASN A 206 15.90 7.92 -11.81
N ILE A 207 15.68 6.88 -10.99
CA ILE A 207 16.66 6.35 -10.04
C ILE A 207 17.76 5.62 -10.81
N LYS A 208 19.02 5.92 -10.47
CA LYS A 208 20.22 5.39 -11.12
C LYS A 208 20.85 4.29 -10.28
N ASN A 209 21.68 3.49 -10.93
CA ASN A 209 22.49 2.44 -10.30
C ASN A 209 21.64 1.40 -9.54
N ILE A 210 20.43 1.11 -10.02
CA ILE A 210 19.61 0.01 -9.50
C ILE A 210 20.36 -1.30 -9.81
N PRO A 211 20.71 -2.12 -8.80
CA PRO A 211 21.46 -3.34 -9.04
C PRO A 211 20.71 -4.33 -9.95
N SER A 212 21.47 -5.18 -10.64
CA SER A 212 20.94 -6.00 -11.73
C SER A 212 20.16 -7.21 -11.25
N THR A 213 20.41 -7.64 -10.01
CA THR A 213 19.75 -8.77 -9.35
C THR A 213 19.16 -8.37 -8.00
N ALA A 214 18.17 -9.15 -7.54
CA ALA A 214 17.54 -8.94 -6.25
C ALA A 214 18.55 -9.13 -5.11
N GLU A 215 19.49 -10.07 -5.27
CA GLU A 215 20.54 -10.40 -4.32
C GLU A 215 21.55 -9.25 -4.17
N GLU A 216 22.02 -8.69 -5.29
CA GLU A 216 22.89 -7.50 -5.28
C GLU A 216 22.18 -6.29 -4.65
N PHE A 217 20.89 -6.10 -4.95
CA PHE A 217 20.14 -4.99 -4.38
C PHE A 217 19.92 -5.14 -2.87
N ALA A 218 19.60 -6.35 -2.41
CA ALA A 218 19.52 -6.64 -0.98
C ALA A 218 20.87 -6.41 -0.27
N ALA A 219 21.98 -6.84 -0.88
CA ALA A 219 23.33 -6.60 -0.34
C ALA A 219 23.66 -5.10 -0.27
N TRP A 220 23.31 -4.34 -1.32
CA TRP A 220 23.48 -2.90 -1.37
C TRP A 220 22.70 -2.19 -0.25
N LEU A 221 21.44 -2.59 0.00
CA LEU A 221 20.63 -2.04 1.09
C LEU A 221 21.27 -2.28 2.45
N LEU A 222 21.73 -3.51 2.71
CA LEU A 222 22.38 -3.84 3.99
C LEU A 222 23.66 -3.04 4.21
N ALA A 223 24.44 -2.80 3.15
CA ALA A 223 25.64 -1.97 3.19
C ALA A 223 25.28 -0.50 3.47
N TYR A 224 24.30 0.04 2.74
CA TYR A 224 23.82 1.41 2.93
C TYR A 224 23.28 1.63 4.35
N GLU A 225 22.44 0.71 4.86
CA GLU A 225 21.97 0.78 6.24
C GLU A 225 23.13 0.72 7.25
N LYS A 226 24.20 -0.03 6.97
CA LYS A 226 25.32 -0.18 7.91
C LYS A 226 26.14 1.11 8.02
N GLU A 227 26.24 1.84 6.93
CA GLU A 227 27.02 3.05 6.82
C GLU A 227 26.22 4.30 7.26
N TYR A 228 24.95 4.41 6.86
CA TYR A 228 24.19 5.65 7.01
C TYR A 228 23.10 5.62 8.09
N MET A 229 22.68 4.45 8.58
CA MET A 229 21.62 4.35 9.60
C MET A 229 22.21 4.53 11.01
N VAL A 230 22.49 5.78 11.37
CA VAL A 230 23.13 6.19 12.62
C VAL A 230 22.20 7.04 13.49
N PRO A 231 22.40 7.07 14.82
CA PRO A 231 21.62 7.92 15.72
C PRO A 231 21.64 9.40 15.32
N ALA A 232 20.46 10.00 15.19
CA ALA A 232 20.32 11.43 14.91
C ALA A 232 19.08 12.02 15.58
N GLN A 233 19.18 13.27 16.03
CA GLN A 233 18.07 13.95 16.70
C GLN A 233 16.85 14.11 15.78
N THR A 234 17.06 14.45 14.52
CA THR A 234 15.98 14.55 13.52
C THR A 234 15.27 13.21 13.30
N SER A 235 16.01 12.10 13.41
CA SER A 235 15.45 10.74 13.32
C SER A 235 14.55 10.42 14.50
N HIS A 236 14.96 10.80 15.71
CA HIS A 236 14.14 10.68 16.92
C HIS A 236 12.87 11.54 16.84
N ASP A 237 13.01 12.81 16.44
CA ASP A 237 11.89 13.75 16.40
C ASP A 237 10.82 13.33 15.37
N VAL A 238 11.24 12.93 14.16
CA VAL A 238 10.32 12.46 13.11
C VAL A 238 9.65 11.14 13.51
N ALA A 239 10.37 10.23 14.17
CA ALA A 239 9.79 8.99 14.68
C ALA A 239 8.69 9.26 15.72
N ASN A 240 8.93 10.19 16.65
CA ASN A 240 7.95 10.56 17.67
C ASN A 240 6.72 11.27 17.11
N LEU A 241 6.90 12.16 16.14
CA LEU A 241 5.78 12.80 15.43
C LEU A 241 4.91 11.74 14.73
N THR A 242 5.54 10.77 14.09
CA THR A 242 4.84 9.68 13.40
C THR A 242 4.13 8.73 14.36
N MET A 243 4.79 8.35 15.46
CA MET A 243 4.18 7.55 16.53
C MET A 243 2.98 8.27 17.16
N GLY A 244 3.08 9.59 17.34
CA GLY A 244 2.00 10.44 17.81
C GLY A 244 0.77 10.38 16.91
N GLU A 245 0.95 10.37 15.59
CA GLU A 245 -0.16 10.19 14.63
C GLU A 245 -0.77 8.78 14.72
N LEU A 246 0.07 7.75 14.67
CA LEU A 246 -0.36 6.34 14.72
C LEU A 246 -1.23 6.03 15.94
N LEU A 247 -0.93 6.68 17.06
CA LEU A 247 -1.57 6.44 18.36
C LEU A 247 -2.45 7.61 18.80
N PHE A 248 -2.81 8.52 17.89
CA PHE A 248 -3.58 9.72 18.22
C PHE A 248 -4.92 9.40 18.92
N MET A 249 -5.61 8.36 18.46
CA MET A 249 -6.90 7.93 19.02
C MET A 249 -6.77 7.06 20.29
N VAL A 250 -5.54 6.76 20.71
CA VAL A 250 -5.29 5.89 21.85
C VAL A 250 -5.19 6.74 23.12
N PRO A 251 -6.09 6.54 24.10
CA PRO A 251 -6.02 7.29 25.34
C PRO A 251 -4.77 6.92 26.16
N ASP A 252 -4.20 7.91 26.86
CA ASP A 252 -3.10 7.71 27.82
C ASP A 252 -3.53 6.94 29.08
N ARG A 253 -4.83 6.76 29.26
CA ARG A 253 -5.40 6.11 30.44
C ARG A 253 -4.92 4.66 30.54
N PHE A 254 -4.56 4.25 31.75
CA PHE A 254 -4.07 2.89 32.06
C PHE A 254 -2.77 2.50 31.33
N GLY A 255 -2.02 3.45 30.77
CA GLY A 255 -0.77 3.17 30.06
C GLY A 255 -0.96 2.51 28.70
N LEU A 256 -2.16 2.56 28.12
CA LEU A 256 -2.48 1.92 26.84
C LEU A 256 -1.63 2.50 25.69
N ARG A 257 -1.42 3.82 25.69
CA ARG A 257 -0.55 4.49 24.70
C ARG A 257 0.88 3.95 24.75
N SER A 258 1.52 3.95 25.91
CA SER A 258 2.88 3.41 26.08
C SER A 258 2.99 1.91 25.75
N PHE A 259 1.94 1.14 26.06
CA PHE A 259 1.87 -0.26 25.66
C PHE A 259 1.86 -0.42 24.13
N LEU A 260 1.06 0.38 23.42
CA LEU A 260 1.01 0.36 21.96
C LEU A 260 2.27 0.93 21.30
N GLU A 261 2.91 1.95 21.90
CA GLU A 261 4.24 2.43 21.50
C GLU A 261 5.26 1.28 21.58
N GLY A 262 5.24 0.51 22.67
CA GLY A 262 6.08 -0.68 22.82
C GLY A 262 5.82 -1.75 21.76
N ILE A 263 4.56 -1.97 21.39
CA ILE A 263 4.17 -2.89 20.30
C ILE A 263 4.72 -2.41 18.96
N VAL A 264 4.49 -1.15 18.58
CA VAL A 264 4.98 -0.60 17.30
C VAL A 264 6.51 -0.65 17.28
N THR A 265 7.16 -0.30 18.39
CA THR A 265 8.62 -0.32 18.50
C THR A 265 9.18 -1.75 18.39
N SER A 266 8.46 -2.76 18.90
CA SER A 266 8.85 -4.18 18.78
C SER A 266 8.78 -4.74 17.36
N LEU A 267 8.07 -4.05 16.45
CA LEU A 267 8.00 -4.41 15.03
C LEU A 267 9.15 -3.81 14.22
N LEU A 268 9.88 -2.85 14.78
CA LEU A 268 11.02 -2.22 14.14
C LEU A 268 12.26 -3.11 14.25
N LYS A 269 13.10 -3.09 13.21
CA LYS A 269 14.44 -3.72 13.30
C LYS A 269 15.28 -2.97 14.34
N ASP A 270 16.16 -3.67 15.04
CA ASP A 270 17.01 -3.08 16.09
C ASP A 270 17.80 -1.86 15.60
N ARG A 271 18.40 -1.93 14.41
CA ARG A 271 19.16 -0.82 13.84
C ARG A 271 18.29 0.43 13.63
N VAL A 272 17.08 0.24 13.12
CA VAL A 272 16.09 1.32 12.89
C VAL A 272 15.71 1.96 14.22
N ARG A 273 15.37 1.14 15.22
CA ARG A 273 15.05 1.60 16.59
C ARG A 273 16.19 2.41 17.22
N ILE A 274 17.41 1.87 17.17
CA ILE A 274 18.61 2.50 17.74
C ILE A 274 18.91 3.83 17.07
N ALA A 275 18.86 3.90 15.73
CA ALA A 275 19.10 5.13 14.99
C ALA A 275 18.04 6.23 15.25
N MET A 276 16.80 5.83 15.55
CA MET A 276 15.75 6.76 15.99
C MET A 276 15.79 7.03 17.51
N MET A 277 16.78 6.51 18.23
CA MET A 277 16.94 6.68 19.68
C MET A 277 15.70 6.22 20.48
N GLN A 278 14.97 5.24 19.95
CA GLN A 278 13.76 4.70 20.59
C GLN A 278 14.14 3.67 21.67
N PRO A 279 13.41 3.61 22.80
CA PRO A 279 13.71 2.69 23.88
C PRO A 279 13.56 1.24 23.44
N GLU A 280 14.31 0.32 24.06
CA GLU A 280 14.15 -1.10 23.80
C GLU A 280 12.77 -1.56 24.30
N PRO A 281 11.93 -2.17 23.44
CA PRO A 281 10.62 -2.62 23.86
C PRO A 281 10.74 -3.85 24.77
N PRO A 282 9.81 -4.04 25.71
CA PRO A 282 9.80 -5.25 26.54
C PRO A 282 9.72 -6.52 25.68
N LYS A 283 10.50 -7.55 26.03
CA LYS A 283 10.57 -8.81 25.25
C LYS A 283 9.21 -9.47 25.03
N TYR A 284 8.29 -9.33 25.99
CA TYR A 284 6.93 -9.86 25.86
C TYR A 284 6.14 -9.22 24.71
N ALA A 285 6.40 -7.95 24.38
CA ALA A 285 5.69 -7.23 23.32
C ALA A 285 5.93 -7.91 21.96
N SER A 286 7.18 -8.28 21.67
CA SER A 286 7.53 -9.04 20.46
C SER A 286 6.78 -10.37 20.40
N TYR A 287 6.76 -11.16 21.49
CA TYR A 287 6.04 -12.44 21.52
C TYR A 287 4.53 -12.27 21.30
N LEU A 288 3.91 -11.26 21.91
CA LEU A 288 2.48 -10.96 21.73
C LEU A 288 2.18 -10.60 20.27
N VAL A 289 3.01 -9.77 19.66
CA VAL A 289 2.83 -9.33 18.28
C VAL A 289 3.03 -10.48 17.30
N HIS A 290 4.08 -11.29 17.46
CA HIS A 290 4.28 -12.49 16.65
C HIS A 290 3.14 -13.50 16.82
N GLY A 291 2.63 -13.66 18.06
CA GLY A 291 1.48 -14.51 18.34
C GLY A 291 0.19 -14.03 17.67
N LEU A 292 -0.08 -12.71 17.73
CA LEU A 292 -1.25 -12.11 17.08
C LEU A 292 -1.18 -12.23 15.56
N PHE A 293 -0.04 -11.89 14.94
CA PHE A 293 0.15 -12.09 13.51
C PHE A 293 0.05 -13.57 13.12
N GLY A 294 0.58 -14.47 13.93
CA GLY A 294 0.45 -15.92 13.72
C GLY A 294 -1.01 -16.39 13.76
N LEU A 295 -1.80 -15.88 14.70
CA LEU A 295 -3.24 -16.19 14.80
C LEU A 295 -4.02 -15.64 13.61
N VAL A 296 -3.74 -14.40 13.19
CA VAL A 296 -4.34 -13.79 12.00
C VAL A 296 -3.98 -14.60 10.76
N ALA A 297 -2.70 -14.92 10.58
CA ALA A 297 -2.19 -15.73 9.48
C ALA A 297 -2.84 -17.13 9.44
N PHE A 298 -2.97 -17.79 10.59
CA PHE A 298 -3.66 -19.08 10.71
C PHE A 298 -5.13 -18.97 10.30
N THR A 299 -5.82 -17.96 10.82
CA THR A 299 -7.25 -17.72 10.55
C THR A 299 -7.48 -17.41 9.07
N GLU A 300 -6.70 -16.50 8.49
CA GLU A 300 -6.76 -16.19 7.06
C GLU A 300 -6.46 -17.42 6.19
N ARG A 301 -5.49 -18.25 6.58
CA ARG A 301 -5.09 -19.43 5.81
C ARG A 301 -6.16 -20.52 5.76
N TYR A 302 -6.73 -20.84 6.92
CA TYR A 302 -7.50 -22.07 7.11
C TYR A 302 -8.98 -21.84 7.35
N LEU A 303 -9.38 -20.69 7.87
CA LEU A 303 -10.75 -20.46 8.34
C LEU A 303 -11.53 -19.45 7.51
N LEU A 304 -10.86 -18.52 6.82
CA LEU A 304 -11.54 -17.51 6.01
C LEU A 304 -11.53 -17.90 4.53
N LEU A 305 -12.58 -17.53 3.81
CA LEU A 305 -12.59 -17.58 2.34
C LEU A 305 -11.66 -16.51 1.75
N PRO A 306 -11.04 -16.75 0.56
CA PRO A 306 -10.24 -15.73 -0.10
C PRO A 306 -11.10 -14.56 -0.57
N ARG A 307 -10.47 -13.39 -0.68
CA ARG A 307 -11.14 -12.19 -1.19
C ARG A 307 -11.61 -12.44 -2.62
N TRP A 308 -12.85 -12.11 -2.92
CA TRP A 308 -13.35 -12.14 -4.30
C TRP A 308 -12.88 -10.91 -5.07
N LYS A 309 -12.99 -9.72 -4.48
CA LYS A 309 -12.56 -8.45 -5.07
C LYS A 309 -11.18 -8.04 -4.56
N PRO A 310 -10.38 -7.34 -5.38
CA PRO A 310 -9.11 -6.77 -4.93
C PRO A 310 -9.35 -5.74 -3.83
N SER A 311 -8.39 -5.62 -2.90
CA SER A 311 -8.35 -4.56 -1.90
C SER A 311 -7.20 -3.59 -2.22
N ALA A 312 -7.53 -2.47 -2.86
CA ALA A 312 -6.66 -1.32 -3.04
C ALA A 312 -7.27 -0.11 -2.33
N SER A 313 -6.54 0.99 -2.18
CA SER A 313 -7.07 2.29 -1.73
C SER A 313 -7.65 3.13 -2.87
N VAL A 314 -7.53 2.65 -4.10
CA VAL A 314 -8.09 3.26 -5.32
C VAL A 314 -8.97 2.26 -6.06
N GLN A 315 -9.80 2.77 -6.97
CA GLN A 315 -10.59 1.92 -7.87
C GLN A 315 -9.66 1.21 -8.87
N VAL A 316 -9.72 -0.12 -8.93
CA VAL A 316 -8.91 -0.90 -9.88
C VAL A 316 -9.43 -0.71 -11.30
N ASP A 317 -10.75 -0.78 -11.47
CA ASP A 317 -11.39 -0.59 -12.77
C ASP A 317 -11.26 0.86 -13.23
N LEU A 318 -11.16 1.04 -14.55
CA LEU A 318 -11.15 2.36 -15.17
C LEU A 318 -12.52 3.04 -14.92
N PRO A 319 -12.55 4.30 -14.48
CA PRO A 319 -13.82 5.00 -14.27
C PRO A 319 -14.57 5.16 -15.60
N LYS A 320 -15.91 5.10 -15.54
CA LYS A 320 -16.74 5.42 -16.70
C LYS A 320 -16.63 6.91 -17.01
N MET A 321 -16.25 7.22 -18.24
CA MET A 321 -16.16 8.59 -18.73
C MET A 321 -17.54 9.06 -19.20
N GLU A 322 -18.28 9.73 -18.33
CA GLU A 322 -19.61 10.28 -18.66
C GLU A 322 -19.54 11.65 -19.36
N SER A 323 -18.40 12.34 -19.27
CA SER A 323 -18.18 13.67 -19.85
C SER A 323 -16.87 13.72 -20.67
N GLN A 324 -16.65 14.83 -21.40
CA GLN A 324 -15.37 15.11 -22.07
C GLN A 324 -14.20 15.33 -21.10
N THR A 325 -14.46 15.29 -19.79
CA THR A 325 -13.47 15.45 -18.72
C THR A 325 -13.49 14.25 -17.77
N ALA A 326 -12.32 13.85 -17.29
CA ALA A 326 -12.18 12.76 -16.35
C ALA A 326 -12.87 13.14 -15.04
N PRO A 327 -13.70 12.24 -14.48
CA PRO A 327 -14.37 12.50 -13.21
C PRO A 327 -13.34 12.65 -12.09
N ARG A 328 -13.70 13.42 -11.05
CA ARG A 328 -12.96 13.36 -9.79
C ARG A 328 -13.06 11.96 -9.22
N LEU A 329 -11.92 11.45 -8.76
CA LEU A 329 -11.78 10.12 -8.20
C LEU A 329 -12.01 10.15 -6.69
N TYR A 330 -12.39 9.00 -6.15
CA TYR A 330 -12.60 8.79 -4.72
C TYR A 330 -11.81 7.56 -4.27
N PRO A 331 -11.12 7.62 -3.13
CA PRO A 331 -10.47 6.44 -2.59
C PRO A 331 -11.53 5.45 -2.08
N THR A 332 -11.15 4.19 -2.02
CA THR A 332 -12.02 3.09 -1.55
C THR A 332 -11.90 2.85 -0.05
N LYS A 333 -10.90 3.48 0.58
CA LYS A 333 -10.62 3.44 2.02
C LYS A 333 -10.32 4.87 2.47
N TRP A 334 -10.69 5.19 3.71
CA TRP A 334 -10.43 6.49 4.31
C TRP A 334 -9.67 6.32 5.62
N THR A 335 -8.76 7.25 5.89
CA THR A 335 -8.09 7.39 7.19
C THR A 335 -9.05 7.98 8.23
N SER A 336 -8.60 8.15 9.48
CA SER A 336 -9.41 8.78 10.54
C SER A 336 -9.97 10.14 10.10
N LYS A 337 -9.15 10.94 9.42
CA LYS A 337 -9.62 12.14 8.71
C LYS A 337 -10.20 11.76 7.34
N PRO A 338 -11.42 12.23 6.99
CA PRO A 338 -12.15 11.78 5.80
C PRO A 338 -11.70 12.48 4.50
N TRP A 339 -10.39 12.57 4.24
CA TRP A 339 -9.87 13.17 3.00
C TRP A 339 -10.45 12.46 1.77
N TYR A 340 -11.02 13.24 0.86
CA TYR A 340 -11.67 12.77 -0.37
C TYR A 340 -12.86 11.84 -0.13
N LYS A 341 -13.46 11.80 1.06
CA LYS A 341 -14.69 11.06 1.30
C LYS A 341 -15.89 11.84 0.76
N PRO A 342 -16.72 11.25 -0.12
CA PRO A 342 -17.94 11.93 -0.56
C PRO A 342 -18.89 12.10 0.63
N ARG A 343 -19.64 13.20 0.64
CA ARG A 343 -20.70 13.40 1.64
C ARG A 343 -21.78 12.34 1.49
N GLY A 344 -22.23 11.78 2.61
CA GLY A 344 -23.40 10.92 2.60
C GLY A 344 -24.62 11.66 2.02
N GLY A 345 -25.28 11.05 1.03
CA GLY A 345 -26.47 11.62 0.41
C GLY A 345 -27.67 11.63 1.36
N GLY A 346 -28.38 12.77 1.42
CA GLY A 346 -29.60 12.92 2.21
C GLY A 346 -29.41 12.82 3.73
N LEU A 347 -30.51 12.66 4.46
CA LEU A 347 -30.53 12.60 5.94
C LEU A 347 -29.83 11.34 6.48
N LEU A 348 -30.04 10.18 5.86
CA LEU A 348 -29.44 8.91 6.31
C LEU A 348 -27.92 8.89 6.14
N GLY A 349 -27.40 9.48 5.06
CA GLY A 349 -25.95 9.62 4.86
C GLY A 349 -25.31 10.57 5.87
N SER A 350 -25.97 11.68 6.20
CA SER A 350 -25.47 12.58 7.25
C SER A 350 -25.49 11.93 8.63
N LEU A 351 -26.52 11.14 8.94
CA LEU A 351 -26.60 10.39 10.20
C LEU A 351 -25.51 9.31 10.29
N SER A 352 -25.21 8.60 9.20
CA SER A 352 -24.15 7.60 9.19
C SER A 352 -22.77 8.22 9.36
N ASP A 353 -22.50 9.37 8.71
CA ASP A 353 -21.25 10.12 8.91
C ASP A 353 -21.10 10.58 10.37
N ARG A 354 -22.17 11.08 10.99
CA ARG A 354 -22.17 11.46 12.42
C ARG A 354 -21.96 10.26 13.34
N LEU A 355 -22.56 9.11 13.01
CA LEU A 355 -22.38 7.88 13.79
C LEU A 355 -20.92 7.41 13.74
N LEU A 356 -20.27 7.45 12.58
CA LEU A 356 -18.86 7.08 12.43
C LEU A 356 -17.94 7.97 13.29
N VAL A 357 -18.27 9.26 13.41
CA VAL A 357 -17.55 10.17 14.33
C VAL A 357 -17.85 9.82 15.78
N LEU A 358 -19.11 9.58 16.13
CA LEU A 358 -19.53 9.24 17.50
C LEU A 358 -18.83 7.99 18.04
N ILE A 359 -18.66 6.96 17.20
CA ILE A 359 -17.98 5.71 17.60
C ILE A 359 -16.45 5.77 17.45
N GLY A 360 -15.89 6.94 17.10
CA GLY A 360 -14.44 7.15 17.00
C GLY A 360 -13.78 6.50 15.79
N MET A 361 -14.53 6.13 14.75
CA MET A 361 -13.97 5.62 13.50
C MET A 361 -13.47 6.74 12.57
N HIS A 362 -14.01 7.95 12.69
CA HIS A 362 -13.55 9.14 11.97
C HIS A 362 -13.44 10.33 12.93
N ASP A 363 -12.50 11.25 12.64
CA ASP A 363 -12.27 12.43 13.46
C ASP A 363 -13.30 13.54 13.19
N ASP A 364 -13.81 13.61 11.97
CA ASP A 364 -14.81 14.61 11.53
C ASP A 364 -15.67 14.03 10.41
N VAL A 365 -16.76 14.72 10.10
CA VAL A 365 -17.63 14.43 8.96
C VAL A 365 -17.04 14.98 7.65
N PRO A 366 -17.39 14.43 6.48
CA PRO A 366 -16.93 14.95 5.20
C PRO A 366 -17.34 16.41 4.94
N ARG A 367 -16.35 17.28 4.71
CA ARG A 367 -16.49 18.72 4.49
C ARG A 367 -15.68 19.17 3.27
N PRO A 368 -15.91 20.39 2.73
CA PRO A 368 -15.15 20.90 1.58
C PRO A 368 -13.67 21.06 1.90
N GLU A 369 -13.33 21.34 3.17
CA GLU A 369 -11.96 21.36 3.68
C GLU A 369 -11.23 20.02 3.43
N TYR A 370 -11.94 18.90 3.56
CA TYR A 370 -11.44 17.55 3.26
C TYR A 370 -11.63 17.13 1.80
N LYS A 371 -11.98 18.06 0.90
CA LYS A 371 -12.15 17.81 -0.54
C LYS A 371 -13.17 16.71 -0.83
N CYS A 372 -14.37 16.81 -0.23
CA CYS A 372 -15.43 15.82 -0.40
C CYS A 372 -15.94 15.64 -1.84
N GLU A 373 -15.54 16.51 -2.76
CA GLU A 373 -15.72 16.40 -4.22
C GLU A 373 -14.75 15.41 -4.89
N GLY A 374 -13.80 14.85 -4.16
CA GLY A 374 -12.79 13.92 -4.66
C GLY A 374 -11.53 14.61 -5.20
N TYR A 375 -10.64 13.85 -5.81
CA TYR A 375 -9.34 14.32 -6.28
C TYR A 375 -9.12 14.07 -7.77
N ARG A 376 -8.17 14.81 -8.35
CA ARG A 376 -7.47 14.40 -9.57
C ARG A 376 -6.05 14.04 -9.21
N ILE A 377 -5.50 13.03 -9.90
CA ILE A 377 -4.18 12.48 -9.54
C ILE A 377 -3.08 13.55 -9.61
N HIS A 378 -3.13 14.46 -10.60
CA HIS A 378 -2.17 15.54 -10.74
C HIS A 378 -2.33 16.69 -9.73
N GLU A 379 -3.41 16.72 -8.93
CA GLU A 379 -3.63 17.70 -7.86
C GLU A 379 -3.08 17.22 -6.50
N LEU A 380 -2.84 15.91 -6.34
CA LEU A 380 -2.43 15.31 -5.06
C LEU A 380 -1.11 15.89 -4.54
N GLY A 381 -0.95 15.94 -3.22
CA GLY A 381 0.22 16.49 -2.53
C GLY A 381 -0.12 17.72 -1.69
N PRO A 382 0.92 18.42 -1.17
CA PRO A 382 0.74 19.58 -0.31
C PRO A 382 -0.14 20.66 -0.94
N LEU A 383 -1.00 21.30 -0.14
CA LEU A 383 -1.93 22.35 -0.59
C LEU A 383 -1.27 23.43 -1.45
N ARG A 384 -0.06 23.86 -1.08
CA ARG A 384 0.72 24.86 -1.83
C ARG A 384 1.04 24.49 -3.28
N PHE A 385 0.99 23.20 -3.62
CA PHE A 385 1.28 22.67 -4.95
C PHE A 385 0.03 22.13 -5.65
N GLU A 386 -1.15 22.26 -5.04
CA GLU A 386 -2.39 21.67 -5.56
C GLU A 386 -2.73 22.18 -6.96
N GLN A 387 -2.43 23.45 -7.25
CA GLN A 387 -2.68 24.10 -8.54
C GLN A 387 -1.43 24.22 -9.43
N ASP A 388 -0.30 23.64 -9.00
CA ASP A 388 0.99 23.82 -9.67
C ASP A 388 1.39 22.60 -10.50
N GLY A 389 1.97 22.88 -11.67
CA GLY A 389 2.68 21.90 -12.47
C GLY A 389 1.81 20.84 -13.16
N HIS A 390 0.50 21.06 -13.30
CA HIS A 390 -0.41 20.09 -13.93
C HIS A 390 0.03 19.72 -15.34
N ASP A 391 0.29 20.70 -16.21
CA ASP A 391 0.75 20.44 -17.58
C ASP A 391 2.10 19.73 -17.62
N GLN A 392 3.02 20.11 -16.71
CA GLN A 392 4.32 19.46 -16.59
C GLN A 392 4.14 17.98 -16.20
N VAL A 393 3.28 17.70 -15.23
CA VAL A 393 2.95 16.34 -14.78
C VAL A 393 2.33 15.52 -15.91
N LEU A 394 1.41 16.09 -16.69
CA LEU A 394 0.77 15.39 -17.81
C LEU A 394 1.76 15.10 -18.94
N ASN A 395 2.66 16.04 -19.25
CA ASN A 395 3.73 15.84 -20.23
C ASN A 395 4.75 14.78 -19.76
N MET A 396 5.13 14.81 -18.48
CA MET A 396 5.96 13.78 -17.86
C MET A 396 5.27 12.41 -17.93
N ALA A 397 3.98 12.34 -17.62
CA ALA A 397 3.21 11.10 -17.69
C ALA A 397 3.19 10.53 -19.12
N ALA A 398 3.00 11.38 -20.13
CA ALA A 398 3.06 10.96 -21.54
C ALA A 398 4.44 10.39 -21.92
N ALA A 399 5.52 11.00 -21.43
CA ALA A 399 6.87 10.50 -21.62
C ALA A 399 7.10 9.14 -20.93
N LEU A 400 6.61 8.96 -19.70
CA LEU A 400 6.77 7.72 -18.93
C LEU A 400 6.07 6.51 -19.55
N GLN A 401 4.97 6.71 -20.27
CA GLN A 401 4.19 5.64 -20.92
C GLN A 401 4.40 5.56 -22.45
N GLY A 402 5.20 6.47 -23.02
CA GLY A 402 5.49 6.51 -24.45
C GLY A 402 4.26 6.75 -25.35
N CYS A 403 3.19 7.34 -24.82
CA CYS A 403 2.02 7.77 -25.59
C CYS A 403 1.30 8.95 -24.94
N PRO A 404 0.52 9.73 -25.70
CA PRO A 404 -0.25 10.84 -25.15
C PRO A 404 -1.20 10.40 -24.03
N VAL A 405 -1.32 11.24 -22.99
CA VAL A 405 -2.42 11.16 -22.04
C VAL A 405 -3.71 11.57 -22.77
N PRO A 406 -4.83 10.82 -22.66
CA PRO A 406 -6.09 11.21 -23.29
C PRO A 406 -6.60 12.56 -22.78
N ASP A 407 -7.22 13.35 -23.66
CA ASP A 407 -7.66 14.72 -23.34
C ASP A 407 -8.66 14.78 -22.18
N ALA A 408 -9.47 13.72 -22.00
CA ALA A 408 -10.35 13.61 -20.85
C ALA A 408 -9.58 13.77 -19.52
N TRP A 409 -8.38 13.23 -19.41
CA TRP A 409 -7.56 13.32 -18.19
C TRP A 409 -6.80 14.65 -18.04
N LYS A 410 -6.84 15.52 -19.06
CA LYS A 410 -6.18 16.84 -19.07
C LYS A 410 -7.08 17.98 -18.55
N ALA A 411 -8.30 17.67 -18.12
CA ALA A 411 -9.34 18.68 -17.95
C ALA A 411 -9.03 19.75 -16.89
N GLY A 412 -9.22 21.01 -17.28
CA GLY A 412 -9.31 22.19 -16.41
C GLY A 412 -8.36 23.29 -16.83
N LYS A 413 -8.68 24.04 -17.90
CA LYS A 413 -8.08 25.36 -18.11
C LYS A 413 -8.22 26.15 -16.81
N THR A 414 -7.10 26.66 -16.32
CA THR A 414 -7.05 27.88 -15.52
C THR A 414 -8.03 28.89 -16.12
N ALA A 415 -9.07 29.23 -15.37
CA ALA A 415 -9.71 30.52 -15.54
C ALA A 415 -8.93 31.53 -14.70
#